data_AF-A0A1H7MRR3-F1
#
_entry.id   AF-A0A1H7MRR3-F1
#
_cell.length_a   1.000
_cell.length_b   1.000
_cell.length_c   1.000
_cell.angle_alpha   90.00
_cell.angle_beta   90.00
_cell.angle_gamma   90.00
#
_symmetry.space_group_name_H-M   'P 1'
#
loop_
_entity.id
_entity.type
_entity.pdbx_description
1 polymer ?
#
loop_
_entity_poly.entity_id
_entity_poly.type
_entity_poly.pdbx_seq_one_letter_code
_entity_poly.pdbx_strand_id
1 'polypeptide(L)' 'MALPQYGTAPIRCGRTRCKWRGFETDLAKVPGTLGGVSVTQSVCPTCGNDDYSFMTPREVQAWERAKQRTQGGSDGN' A
#
# COMPACT_ATOMS: atom_id res chain seq x y z
N MET A 1 -4.94 -19.28 -10.93
CA MET A 1 -4.06 -18.41 -10.10
C MET A 1 -4.95 -17.71 -9.11
N ALA A 2 -4.87 -18.04 -7.83
CA ALA A 2 -5.67 -17.39 -6.78
C ALA A 2 -5.00 -16.07 -6.41
N LEU A 3 -5.76 -14.96 -6.45
CA LEU A 3 -5.29 -13.69 -5.88
C LEU A 3 -5.18 -13.86 -4.35
N PRO A 4 -4.15 -13.29 -3.71
CA PRO A 4 -4.02 -13.32 -2.25
C PRO A 4 -5.24 -12.65 -1.59
N GLN A 5 -5.57 -13.04 -0.36
CA GLN A 5 -6.66 -12.41 0.38
C GLN A 5 -6.36 -10.92 0.58
N TYR A 6 -7.41 -10.10 0.55
CA TYR A 6 -7.31 -8.65 0.69
C TYR A 6 -6.52 -8.27 1.96
N GLY A 7 -5.52 -7.40 1.79
CA GLY A 7 -4.68 -6.95 2.91
C GLY A 7 -3.63 -7.95 3.41
N THR A 8 -3.45 -9.10 2.76
CA THR A 8 -2.42 -10.09 3.14
C THR A 8 -1.11 -9.92 2.36
N ALA A 9 -1.17 -9.28 1.18
CA ALA A 9 -0.02 -9.02 0.34
C ALA A 9 0.31 -7.52 0.33
N PRO A 10 1.59 -7.15 0.51
CA PRO A 10 1.98 -5.75 0.43
C PRO A 10 1.94 -5.23 -1.01
N ILE A 11 1.52 -3.98 -1.10
CA ILE A 11 1.35 -3.22 -2.32
C ILE A 11 2.29 -2.01 -2.33
N ARG A 12 2.66 -1.59 -3.53
CA ARG A 12 3.32 -0.32 -3.78
C ARG A 12 2.40 0.59 -4.56
N CYS A 13 2.54 1.90 -4.38
CA CYS A 13 1.87 2.86 -5.24
C CYS A 13 2.30 2.66 -6.71
N GLY A 14 1.34 2.73 -7.63
CA GLY A 14 1.59 2.64 -9.08
C GLY A 14 2.35 3.84 -9.63
N ARG A 15 2.32 4.98 -8.92
CA ARG A 15 3.00 6.21 -9.32
C ARG A 15 4.52 6.09 -9.18
N THR A 16 5.25 6.26 -10.28
CA THR A 16 6.71 6.02 -10.38
C THR A 16 7.57 6.80 -9.38
N ARG A 17 7.12 7.98 -8.95
CA ARG A 17 7.83 8.83 -7.98
C ARG A 17 7.39 8.61 -6.54
N CYS A 18 6.27 7.92 -6.33
CA CYS A 18 5.78 7.63 -4.99
C CYS A 18 6.51 6.41 -4.45
N LYS A 19 7.19 6.58 -3.31
CA LYS A 19 7.93 5.50 -2.63
C LYS A 19 7.08 4.77 -1.58
N TRP A 20 5.80 5.11 -1.49
CA TRP A 20 4.90 4.51 -0.51
C TRP A 20 4.69 3.02 -0.80
N ARG A 21 4.80 2.23 0.25
CA ARG A 21 4.63 0.78 0.29
C ARG A 21 3.88 0.45 1.57
N GLY A 22 2.84 -0.37 1.47
CA GLY A 22 1.92 -0.69 2.56
C GLY A 22 1.03 -1.86 2.17
N PHE A 23 -0.09 -2.02 2.87
CA PHE A 23 -1.13 -2.98 2.50
C PHE A 23 -2.33 -2.27 1.89
N GLU A 24 -3.21 -3.02 1.25
CA GLU A 24 -4.48 -2.48 0.74
C GLU A 24 -5.31 -1.83 1.87
N THR A 25 -5.18 -2.31 3.10
CA THR A 25 -5.80 -1.75 4.30
C THR A 25 -5.25 -0.39 4.72
N ASP A 26 -4.01 -0.06 4.33
CA ASP A 26 -3.36 1.23 4.62
C ASP A 26 -3.71 2.32 3.60
N LEU A 27 -4.50 1.99 2.55
CA LEU A 27 -4.94 2.98 1.57
C LEU A 27 -5.91 3.99 2.20
N ALA A 28 -5.77 5.25 1.82
CA ALA A 28 -6.70 6.30 2.22
C ALA A 28 -8.02 6.13 1.47
N LYS A 29 -9.13 6.17 2.21
CA LYS A 29 -10.48 6.13 1.62
C LYS A 29 -10.94 7.55 1.35
N VAL A 30 -11.14 7.88 0.08
CA VAL A 30 -11.61 9.20 -0.35
C VAL A 30 -12.94 9.08 -1.10
N PRO A 31 -13.86 10.04 -0.93
CA PRO A 31 -15.05 10.09 -1.76
C PRO A 31 -14.62 10.43 -3.20
N GLY A 32 -15.20 9.72 -4.16
CA GLY A 32 -15.06 10.05 -5.57
C GLY A 32 -16.29 9.66 -6.35
N THR A 33 -16.25 9.87 -7.67
CA THR A 33 -17.40 9.66 -8.54
C THR A 33 -17.00 8.75 -9.68
N LEU A 34 -17.69 7.62 -9.83
CA LEU A 34 -17.50 6.69 -10.94
C LEU A 34 -18.80 6.63 -11.74
N GLY A 35 -18.78 7.13 -12.98
CA GLY A 35 -19.96 7.14 -13.85
C GLY A 35 -21.17 7.94 -13.30
N GLY A 36 -20.92 8.97 -12.50
CA GLY A 36 -21.98 9.76 -11.85
C GLY A 36 -22.47 9.22 -10.50
N VAL A 37 -21.95 8.07 -10.05
CA VAL A 37 -22.26 7.49 -8.74
C VAL A 37 -21.17 7.81 -7.74
N SER A 38 -21.55 8.29 -6.56
CA SER A 38 -20.64 8.51 -5.44
C SER A 38 -20.11 7.17 -4.92
N VAL A 39 -18.80 6.95 -5.01
CA VAL A 39 -18.12 5.75 -4.56
C VAL A 39 -16.95 6.11 -3.64
N THR A 40 -16.59 5.20 -2.75
CA THR A 40 -15.39 5.35 -1.92
C THR A 40 -14.22 4.73 -2.67
N GLN A 41 -13.25 5.56 -3.06
CA GLN A 41 -12.03 5.12 -3.73
C GLN A 41 -10.91 4.93 -2.71
N SER A 42 -10.09 3.90 -2.92
CA SER A 42 -8.90 3.65 -2.10
C SER A 42 -7.68 4.20 -2.83
N VAL A 43 -7.05 5.22 -2.27
CA VAL A 43 -5.94 5.94 -2.88
C VAL A 43 -4.70 5.89 -2.01
N CYS A 44 -3.55 6.08 -2.64
CA CYS A 44 -2.29 6.19 -1.93
C CYS A 44 -2.33 7.39 -0.96
N PRO A 45 -2.10 7.18 0.35
CA PRO A 45 -2.20 8.25 1.35
C PRO A 45 -1.14 9.34 1.19
N THR A 46 -0.07 9.08 0.43
CA THR A 46 1.03 10.05 0.26
C THR A 46 0.89 10.93 -0.98
N CYS A 47 0.28 10.43 -2.05
CA CYS A 47 0.23 11.15 -3.34
C CYS A 47 -1.14 11.16 -4.01
N GLY A 48 -2.17 10.56 -3.38
CA GLY A 48 -3.55 10.55 -3.87
C GLY A 48 -3.79 9.69 -5.11
N ASN A 49 -2.80 8.90 -5.54
CA ASN A 49 -2.92 8.03 -6.70
C ASN A 49 -3.76 6.80 -6.38
N ASP A 50 -4.78 6.50 -7.18
CA ASP A 50 -5.68 5.35 -7.03
C ASP A 50 -5.10 4.03 -7.54
N ASP A 51 -4.08 4.08 -8.41
CA ASP A 51 -3.36 2.88 -8.84
C ASP A 51 -2.34 2.37 -7.79
N TYR A 52 -2.32 1.05 -7.64
CA TYR A 52 -1.33 0.30 -6.88
C TYR A 52 -0.92 -0.99 -7.61
N SER A 53 0.18 -1.61 -7.18
CA SER A 53 0.64 -2.89 -7.70
C SER A 53 1.15 -3.77 -6.57
N PHE A 54 0.84 -5.06 -6.62
CA PHE A 54 1.40 -6.04 -5.69
C PHE A 54 2.92 -6.09 -5.85
N MET A 55 3.61 -6.09 -4.72
CA MET A 55 5.06 -6.22 -4.70
C MET A 55 5.46 -7.66 -4.99
N THR A 56 6.54 -7.85 -5.74
CA THR A 56 7.10 -9.19 -5.93
C THR A 56 7.69 -9.72 -4.61
N PRO A 57 7.80 -11.06 -4.41
CA PRO A 57 8.34 -11.62 -3.17
C PRO A 57 9.72 -11.05 -2.78
N ARG A 58 10.57 -10.76 -3.78
CA ARG A 58 11.88 -10.14 -3.58
C ARG A 58 11.78 -8.70 -3.07
N GLU A 59 10.83 -7.93 -3.59
CA GLU A 59 10.57 -6.57 -3.12
C GLU A 59 9.96 -6.54 -1.72
N VAL A 60 9.11 -7.52 -1.39
CA VAL A 60 8.55 -7.70 -0.04
C VAL A 60 9.68 -7.91 0.96
N GLN A 61 10.56 -8.89 0.71
CA GLN A 61 11.72 -9.15 1.59
C GLN A 61 12.61 -7.91 1.76
N ALA A 62 12.86 -7.15 0.67
CA ALA A 62 13.65 -5.93 0.75
C ALA A 62 12.96 -4.84 1.59
N TRP A 63 11.64 -4.70 1.48
CA TRP A 63 10.86 -3.73 2.24
C TRP A 63 10.72 -4.12 3.72
N GLU A 64 10.50 -5.40 4.02
CA GLU A 64 10.48 -5.90 5.40
C GLU A 64 11.84 -5.71 6.09
N ARG A 65 12.94 -6.01 5.39
CA ARG A 65 14.30 -5.71 5.87
C ARG A 65 14.51 -4.22 6.10
N ALA A 66 14.01 -3.35 5.23
CA ALA A 66 14.10 -1.90 5.41
C ALA A 66 13.27 -1.43 6.62
N LYS A 67 12.07 -2.00 6.83
CA LYS A 67 11.23 -1.74 8.00
C LYS A 67 11.92 -2.14 9.30
N GLN A 68 12.52 -3.33 9.37
CA GLN A 68 13.27 -3.80 10.55
C GLN A 68 14.44 -2.88 10.92
N ARG A 69 15.06 -2.20 9.94
CA ARG A 69 16.12 -1.21 10.21
C ARG A 69 15.60 0.10 10.79
N THR A 70 14.34 0.44 10.55
CA THR A 70 13.70 1.68 11.03
C THR A 70 12.88 1.44 12.29
N GLN A 71 12.30 0.25 12.47
CA GLN A 71 11.59 -0.24 13.65
C GLN A 71 12.49 -1.09 14.57
N GLY A 72 13.79 -0.82 14.56
CA GLY A 72 14.77 -1.38 15.50
C GLY A 72 14.99 -0.51 16.74
N GLY A 73 14.09 0.43 17.02
CA GLY A 73 14.10 1.23 18.24
C GLY A 73 12.67 1.47 18.71
N SER A 74 12.40 1.11 19.95
CA SER A 74 11.13 1.24 20.70
C SER A 74 10.20 0.01 20.65
N ASP A 75 10.63 -1.07 21.31
CA ASP A 75 9.76 -1.71 22.30
C ASP A 75 10.65 -2.27 23.42
N GLY A 76 10.70 -1.52 24.52
CA GLY A 76 11.59 -1.76 25.63
C GLY A 76 11.24 -0.83 26.78
N ASN A 77 10.20 -1.20 27.52
CA ASN A 77 10.17 -1.24 28.99
C ASN A 77 8.78 -1.70 29.48
#